data_AF-A0A8S3IQP8-F1
#
_entry.id   AF-A0A8S3IQP8-F1
#
_cell.length_a   1.000
_cell.length_b   1.000
_cell.length_c   1.000
_cell.angle_alpha   90.00
_cell.angle_beta   90.00
_cell.angle_gamma   90.00
#
_symmetry.space_group_name_H-M   'P 1'
#
loop_
_entity.id
_entity.type
_entity.pdbx_description
1 polymer ?
#
loop_
_entity_poly.entity_id
_entity_poly.type
_entity_poly.pdbx_seq_one_letter_code
_entity_poly.pdbx_strand_id
1 'polypeptide(L)'
;MCNLAADYYENFFKASTIFRPHPYTDSPPTVFDNISESIPEVTLDELLNTVISKKKKKSLDAHGLSNHMFNFLDLDYWSLLLNLYNHSFQKSILPSAWKDTRMILLAKKDSICPPSLTRPISLLDSFQKIGEKLFLTRFCDLLARRGLLSDSQSGFREHFRLQTRLLLFLEDI
;
A
#
# COMPACT_ATOMS: atom_id res chain seq x y z
N MET A 1 5.75 5.75 28.21
CA MET A 1 5.52 4.63 27.28
C MET A 1 5.68 5.03 25.81
N CYS A 2 5.15 6.18 25.35
CA CYS A 2 5.28 6.59 23.94
C CYS A 2 6.73 6.73 23.46
N ASN A 3 7.61 7.40 24.21
CA ASN A 3 9.03 7.55 23.82
C ASN A 3 9.75 6.20 23.74
N LEU A 4 9.57 5.33 24.74
CA LEU A 4 10.15 3.98 24.73
C LEU A 4 9.73 3.17 23.48
N ALA A 5 8.48 3.30 23.06
CA ALA A 5 8.01 2.61 21.86
C ALA A 5 8.52 3.26 20.57
N ALA A 6 8.62 4.60 20.55
CA ALA A 6 9.21 5.34 19.43
C ALA A 6 10.69 4.95 19.25
N ASP A 7 11.49 4.98 20.32
CA ASP A 7 12.91 4.58 20.30
C ASP A 7 13.08 3.13 19.85
N TYR A 8 12.20 2.24 20.31
CA TYR A 8 12.20 0.84 19.89
C TYR A 8 11.97 0.71 18.38
N TYR A 9 10.93 1.34 17.84
CA TYR A 9 10.58 1.21 16.42
C TYR A 9 11.53 1.98 15.50
N GLU A 10 12.07 3.10 15.94
CA GLU A 10 13.13 3.80 15.22
C GLU A 10 14.35 2.89 15.05
N ASN A 11 14.79 2.22 16.13
CA ASN A 11 15.88 1.26 16.05
C ASN A 11 15.51 0.01 15.25
N PHE A 12 14.27 -0.47 15.34
CA PHE A 12 13.79 -1.65 14.62
C PHE A 12 13.73 -1.43 13.10
N PHE A 13 13.33 -0.23 12.65
CA PHE A 13 13.20 0.11 11.22
C PHE A 13 14.46 0.74 10.63
N LYS A 14 15.53 0.95 11.40
CA LYS A 14 16.84 1.31 10.84
C LYS A 14 17.27 0.26 9.83
N ALA A 15 17.69 0.72 8.65
CA ALA A 15 18.17 -0.17 7.59
C ALA A 15 19.30 -1.05 8.12
N SER A 16 19.13 -2.37 8.04
CA SER A 16 20.16 -3.30 8.47
C SER A 16 21.32 -3.29 7.47
N THR A 17 22.55 -3.19 7.98
CA THR A 17 23.76 -3.37 7.16
C THR A 17 23.99 -4.82 6.76
N ILE A 18 23.29 -5.76 7.41
CA ILE A 18 23.39 -7.20 7.14
C ILE A 18 22.38 -7.59 6.08
N PHE A 19 22.85 -7.84 4.85
CA PHE A 19 22.03 -8.41 3.79
C PHE A 19 21.81 -9.90 4.09
N ARG A 20 20.61 -10.26 4.55
CA ARG A 20 20.21 -11.67 4.66
C ARG A 20 19.58 -12.08 3.33
N PRO A 21 20.06 -13.15 2.66
CA PRO A 21 19.34 -13.67 1.51
C PRO A 21 17.91 -14.03 1.95
N HIS A 22 16.92 -13.70 1.12
CA HIS A 22 15.52 -14.00 1.41
C HIS A 22 15.38 -15.50 1.68
N PRO A 23 14.66 -15.96 2.72
CA PRO A 23 14.53 -17.39 3.07
C PRO A 23 13.91 -18.27 1.97
N TYR A 24 13.48 -17.68 0.85
CA TYR A 24 13.03 -18.39 -0.36
C TYR A 24 14.11 -18.21 -1.44
N THR A 25 15.27 -18.83 -1.23
CA THR A 25 16.41 -18.79 -2.17
C THR A 25 16.16 -19.60 -3.44
N ASP A 26 15.08 -20.38 -3.47
CA ASP A 26 14.74 -21.28 -4.59
C ASP A 26 13.84 -20.60 -5.62
N SER A 27 13.62 -19.28 -5.47
CA SER A 27 12.93 -18.46 -6.45
C SER A 27 13.73 -18.48 -7.76
N PRO A 28 13.15 -18.84 -8.91
CA PRO A 28 13.86 -18.72 -10.17
C PRO A 28 14.35 -17.27 -10.36
N PRO A 29 15.56 -17.06 -10.88
CA PRO A 29 16.10 -15.73 -11.09
C PRO A 29 15.14 -14.94 -11.99
N THR A 30 14.75 -13.76 -11.53
CA THR A 30 13.81 -12.92 -12.28
C THR A 30 14.51 -12.39 -13.53
N VAL A 31 14.15 -12.93 -14.69
CA VAL A 31 14.58 -12.39 -15.98
C VAL A 31 13.68 -11.22 -16.32
N PHE A 32 14.15 -10.01 -16.06
CA PHE A 32 13.45 -8.80 -16.51
C PHE A 32 13.62 -8.66 -18.02
N ASP A 33 12.51 -8.50 -18.74
CA ASP A 33 12.52 -8.18 -20.17
C ASP A 33 13.03 -6.76 -20.45
N ASN A 34 13.18 -5.94 -19.38
CA ASN A 34 13.55 -4.52 -19.41
C ASN A 34 12.66 -3.69 -20.36
N ILE A 35 11.43 -4.15 -20.63
CA ILE A 35 10.49 -3.44 -21.48
C ILE A 35 9.81 -2.37 -20.66
N SER A 36 10.08 -1.10 -20.98
CA SER A 36 9.39 0.03 -20.38
C SER A 36 7.98 0.15 -20.96
N GLU A 37 6.97 -0.17 -20.16
CA GLU A 37 5.57 0.09 -20.50
C GLU A 37 5.12 1.43 -19.89
N SER A 38 4.43 2.26 -20.69
CA SER A 38 3.92 3.53 -20.20
C SER A 38 2.79 3.30 -19.20
N ILE A 39 2.85 3.98 -18.06
CA ILE A 39 1.75 4.00 -17.10
C ILE A 39 0.64 4.87 -17.70
N PRO A 40 -0.58 4.35 -17.90
CA PRO A 40 -1.67 5.15 -18.46
C PRO A 40 -2.05 6.27 -17.48
N GLU A 41 -2.46 7.42 -18.02
CA GLU A 41 -2.92 8.53 -17.18
C GLU A 41 -4.22 8.18 -16.45
N VAL A 42 -4.44 8.84 -15.32
CA VAL A 42 -5.68 8.79 -14.55
C VAL A 42 -6.69 9.73 -15.20
N THR A 43 -7.94 9.28 -15.29
CA THR A 43 -9.07 10.12 -15.72
C THR A 43 -9.81 10.69 -14.51
N LEU A 44 -10.53 11.80 -14.70
CA LEU A 44 -11.32 12.39 -13.61
C LEU A 44 -12.37 11.40 -13.07
N ASP A 45 -13.04 10.66 -13.95
CA ASP A 45 -14.03 9.66 -13.56
C ASP A 45 -13.40 8.52 -12.74
N GLU A 46 -12.22 8.04 -13.14
CA GLU A 46 -11.49 7.01 -12.39
C GLU A 46 -11.13 7.52 -10.99
N LEU A 47 -10.63 8.75 -10.89
CA LEU A 47 -10.29 9.38 -9.63
C LEU A 47 -11.52 9.50 -8.72
N LEU A 48 -12.63 10.05 -9.22
CA LEU A 48 -13.85 10.22 -8.44
C LEU A 48 -14.45 8.87 -8.01
N ASN A 49 -14.47 7.88 -8.90
CA ASN A 49 -14.92 6.52 -8.57
C ASN A 49 -14.03 5.87 -7.50
N THR A 50 -12.73 6.12 -7.53
CA THR A 50 -11.79 5.66 -6.50
C THR A 50 -12.10 6.28 -5.14
N VAL A 51 -12.52 7.55 -5.11
CA VAL A 51 -12.90 8.25 -3.87
C VAL A 51 -14.24 7.75 -3.35
N ILE A 52 -15.24 7.61 -4.22
CA ILE A 52 -16.60 7.18 -3.87
C ILE A 52 -16.62 5.73 -3.36
N SER A 53 -15.86 4.84 -3.98
CA SER A 53 -15.78 3.42 -3.60
C SER A 53 -15.14 3.20 -2.22
N LYS A 54 -14.37 4.17 -1.71
CA LYS A 54 -13.78 4.07 -0.37
C LYS A 54 -14.84 4.26 0.72
N LYS A 55 -14.92 3.29 1.62
CA LYS A 55 -15.72 3.42 2.84
C LYS A 55 -15.24 4.63 3.66
N LYS A 56 -16.13 5.58 3.91
CA LYS A 56 -15.89 6.74 4.76
C LYS A 56 -15.95 6.29 6.22
N LYS A 57 -14.79 5.92 6.76
CA LYS A 57 -14.63 5.51 8.16
C LYS A 57 -14.32 6.72 9.04
N LYS A 58 -14.65 6.63 10.33
CA LYS A 58 -14.28 7.63 11.36
C LYS A 58 -12.78 7.71 11.65
N SER A 59 -11.97 6.78 11.13
CA SER A 59 -10.52 6.79 11.32
C SER A 59 -9.92 8.07 10.72
N LEU A 60 -8.98 8.65 11.46
CA LEU A 60 -8.22 9.82 11.03
C LEU A 60 -6.94 9.39 10.31
N ASP A 61 -6.44 10.24 9.43
CA ASP A 61 -5.19 10.06 8.70
C ASP A 61 -3.97 10.57 9.49
N ALA A 62 -2.83 10.70 8.79
CA ALA A 62 -1.59 11.24 9.38
C ALA A 62 -1.78 12.60 10.05
N HIS A 63 -2.62 13.46 9.46
CA HIS A 63 -2.86 14.85 9.87
C HIS A 63 -4.12 15.02 10.74
N GLY A 64 -4.81 13.94 11.09
CA GLY A 64 -6.02 14.02 11.91
C GLY A 64 -7.29 14.30 11.10
N LEU A 65 -7.25 14.15 9.77
CA LEU A 65 -8.37 14.37 8.87
C LEU A 65 -9.09 13.05 8.59
N SER A 66 -10.41 13.13 8.41
CA SER A 66 -11.23 11.98 8.03
C SER A 66 -11.55 12.02 6.54
N ASN A 67 -11.70 10.85 5.91
CA ASN A 67 -12.18 10.71 4.53
C ASN A 67 -13.56 11.34 4.28
N HIS A 68 -14.30 11.72 5.34
CA HIS A 68 -15.49 12.56 5.19
C HIS A 68 -15.19 13.92 4.54
N MET A 69 -13.96 14.44 4.65
CA MET A 69 -13.56 15.71 4.04
C MET A 69 -13.77 15.74 2.53
N PHE A 70 -13.69 14.59 1.85
CA PHE A 70 -13.85 14.49 0.41
C PHE A 70 -15.23 14.92 -0.09
N ASN A 71 -16.25 14.91 0.77
CA ASN A 71 -17.59 15.38 0.44
C ASN A 71 -17.69 16.91 0.28
N PHE A 72 -16.69 17.64 0.79
CA PHE A 72 -16.67 19.09 0.83
C PHE A 72 -15.70 19.67 -0.19
N LEU A 73 -15.13 18.84 -1.06
CA LEU A 73 -14.22 19.26 -2.13
C LEU A 73 -14.99 19.42 -3.43
N ASP A 74 -14.87 20.59 -4.04
CA ASP A 74 -15.48 20.89 -5.34
C ASP A 74 -14.72 20.23 -6.51
N LEU A 75 -15.34 20.21 -7.69
CA LEU A 75 -14.76 19.61 -8.90
C LEU A 75 -13.42 20.25 -9.31
N ASP A 76 -13.25 21.55 -9.07
CA ASP A 76 -12.00 22.26 -9.36
C ASP A 76 -10.83 21.70 -8.53
N TYR A 77 -11.07 21.36 -7.26
CA TYR A 77 -10.08 20.72 -6.40
C TYR A 77 -9.72 19.32 -6.90
N TRP A 78 -10.70 18.54 -7.34
CA TRP A 78 -10.44 17.22 -7.91
C TRP A 78 -9.68 17.29 -9.23
N SER A 79 -9.95 18.31 -10.04
CA SER A 79 -9.22 18.56 -11.30
C SER A 79 -7.76 18.93 -11.04
N LEU A 80 -7.49 19.75 -10.00
CA LEU A 80 -6.13 20.04 -9.56
C LEU A 80 -5.41 18.78 -9.07
N LEU A 81 -6.07 17.98 -8.24
CA LEU A 81 -5.52 16.72 -7.72
C LEU A 81 -5.24 15.71 -8.85
N LEU A 82 -6.10 15.64 -9.86
CA LEU A 82 -5.90 14.80 -11.04
C LEU A 82 -4.58 15.14 -11.74
N ASN A 83 -4.35 16.43 -12.02
CA ASN A 83 -3.11 16.89 -12.63
C ASN A 83 -1.90 16.53 -11.75
N LEU A 84 -2.02 16.65 -10.43
CA LEU A 84 -0.96 16.30 -9.49
C LEU A 84 -0.66 14.79 -9.50
N TYR A 85 -1.67 13.91 -9.53
CA TYR A 85 -1.47 12.46 -9.63
C TYR A 85 -0.83 12.06 -10.96
N ASN A 86 -1.32 12.61 -12.07
CA ASN A 86 -0.76 12.32 -13.40
C ASN A 86 0.69 12.80 -13.49
N HIS A 87 1.00 13.99 -12.98
CA HIS A 87 2.37 14.45 -12.90
C HIS A 87 3.24 13.55 -12.02
N SER A 88 2.70 13.10 -10.88
CA SER A 88 3.40 12.17 -9.98
C SER A 88 3.72 10.84 -10.66
N PHE A 89 2.80 10.30 -11.48
CA PHE A 89 3.02 9.07 -12.25
C PHE A 89 4.07 9.27 -13.34
N GLN A 90 4.00 10.37 -14.09
CA GLN A 90 4.98 10.69 -15.14
C GLN A 90 6.39 10.91 -14.59
N LYS A 91 6.52 11.59 -13.43
CA LYS A 91 7.82 11.93 -12.83
C LYS A 91 8.31 10.90 -11.81
N SER A 92 7.48 9.93 -11.42
CA SER A 92 7.77 9.00 -10.33
C SER A 92 8.13 9.72 -9.02
N ILE A 93 7.48 10.86 -8.76
CA ILE A 93 7.71 11.69 -7.55
C ILE A 93 6.36 11.99 -6.90
N LEU A 94 6.19 11.55 -5.65
CA LEU A 94 5.06 11.95 -4.82
C LEU A 94 5.36 13.25 -4.06
N PRO A 95 4.36 14.11 -3.83
CA PRO A 95 4.48 15.28 -2.95
C PRO A 95 5.05 14.91 -1.59
N SER A 96 5.98 15.71 -1.07
CA SER A 96 6.61 15.47 0.24
C SER A 96 5.60 15.47 1.38
N ALA A 97 4.63 16.39 1.34
CA ALA A 97 3.55 16.46 2.34
C ALA A 97 2.73 15.16 2.42
N TRP A 98 2.59 14.43 1.31
CA TRP A 98 1.88 13.15 1.29
C TRP A 98 2.71 11.98 1.81
N LYS A 99 3.99 12.16 2.12
CA LYS A 99 4.84 11.09 2.65
C LYS A 99 4.81 11.02 4.18
N ASP A 100 4.13 11.97 4.81
CA ASP A 100 3.96 11.99 6.26
C ASP A 100 3.00 10.89 6.71
N THR A 101 3.39 10.16 7.75
CA THR A 101 2.60 9.05 8.27
C THR A 101 2.55 9.09 9.79
N ARG A 102 1.40 8.71 10.35
CA ARG A 102 1.24 8.57 11.81
C ARG A 102 1.24 7.10 12.19
N MET A 103 2.22 6.68 12.99
CA MET A 103 2.26 5.32 13.50
C MET A 103 1.36 5.19 14.74
N ILE A 104 0.48 4.19 14.73
CA ILE A 104 -0.27 3.75 15.91
C ILE A 104 0.15 2.32 16.29
N LEU A 105 0.13 2.01 17.58
CA LEU A 105 0.54 0.70 18.11
C LEU A 105 -0.68 -0.06 18.62
N LEU A 106 -0.94 -1.23 18.05
CA LEU A 106 -1.99 -2.13 18.52
C LEU A 106 -1.40 -3.33 19.26
N ALA A 107 -1.86 -3.60 20.47
CA ALA A 107 -1.44 -4.78 21.22
C ALA A 107 -1.77 -6.08 20.46
N LYS A 108 -0.85 -7.06 20.49
CA LYS A 108 -1.11 -8.37 19.88
C LYS A 108 -2.15 -9.19 20.64
N LYS A 109 -2.13 -9.11 21.98
CA LYS A 109 -2.95 -9.90 22.89
C LYS A 109 -3.41 -9.06 24.09
N ASP A 110 -2.48 -8.76 25.00
CA ASP A 110 -2.78 -8.07 26.26
C ASP A 110 -2.71 -6.55 26.09
N SER A 111 -3.66 -5.82 26.69
CA SER A 111 -3.78 -4.36 26.55
C SER A 111 -2.53 -3.59 26.98
N ILE A 112 -1.83 -4.10 27.99
CA ILE A 112 -0.56 -3.57 28.47
C ILE A 112 0.53 -4.59 28.10
N CYS A 113 1.40 -4.21 27.16
CA CYS A 113 2.48 -5.06 26.69
C CYS A 113 3.70 -4.21 26.26
N PRO A 114 4.91 -4.81 26.23
CA PRO A 114 6.09 -4.13 25.69
C PRO A 114 5.95 -3.85 24.18
N PRO A 115 6.71 -2.88 23.62
CA PRO A 115 6.63 -2.50 22.21
C PRO A 115 6.76 -3.68 21.22
N SER A 116 7.61 -4.68 21.52
CA SER A 116 7.81 -5.87 20.68
C SER A 116 6.56 -6.76 20.51
N LEU A 117 5.60 -6.63 21.43
CA LEU A 117 4.32 -7.34 21.40
C LEU A 117 3.18 -6.49 20.84
N THR A 118 3.51 -5.35 20.23
CA THR A 118 2.55 -4.54 19.47
C THR A 118 2.66 -4.81 17.96
N ARG A 119 1.66 -4.36 17.20
CA ARG A 119 1.67 -4.26 15.74
C ARG A 119 1.68 -2.78 15.40
N PRO A 120 2.73 -2.27 14.75
CA PRO A 120 2.75 -0.90 14.26
C PRO A 120 1.85 -0.81 13.01
N ILE A 121 0.99 0.20 12.95
CA ILE A 121 0.17 0.52 11.78
C ILE A 121 0.47 1.96 11.37
N SER A 122 0.88 2.14 10.12
CA SER A 122 1.07 3.47 9.53
C SER A 122 -0.25 4.00 9.00
N LEU A 123 -0.75 5.08 9.60
CA LEU A 123 -1.85 5.86 9.08
C LEU A 123 -1.29 6.89 8.10
N LEU A 124 -1.47 6.59 6.80
CA LEU A 124 -1.03 7.45 5.71
C LEU A 124 -1.97 8.65 5.52
N ASP A 125 -1.47 9.69 4.87
CA ASP A 125 -2.27 10.80 4.35
C ASP A 125 -3.42 10.31 3.45
N SER A 126 -4.58 10.96 3.55
CA SER A 126 -5.77 10.53 2.84
C SER A 126 -5.68 10.67 1.32
N PHE A 127 -4.96 11.66 0.80
CA PHE A 127 -4.66 11.83 -0.62
C PHE A 127 -3.58 10.84 -1.09
N GLN A 128 -2.53 10.61 -0.28
CA GLN A 128 -1.55 9.55 -0.56
C GLN A 128 -2.25 8.20 -0.82
N LYS A 129 -3.19 7.81 0.04
CA LYS A 129 -3.96 6.55 -0.12
C LYS A 129 -4.75 6.49 -1.42
N ILE A 130 -5.20 7.63 -1.96
CA ILE A 130 -5.90 7.67 -3.25
C ILE A 130 -4.89 7.40 -4.37
N GLY A 131 -3.77 8.11 -4.37
CA GLY A 131 -2.67 7.89 -5.32
C GLY A 131 -2.15 6.46 -5.32
N GLU A 132 -1.91 5.88 -4.14
CA GLU A 132 -1.50 4.47 -4.01
C GLU A 132 -2.53 3.51 -4.58
N LYS A 133 -3.83 3.79 -4.41
CA LYS A 133 -4.88 2.92 -4.98
C LYS A 133 -4.92 3.01 -6.51
N LEU A 134 -4.79 4.21 -7.06
CA LEU A 134 -4.72 4.44 -8.52
C LEU A 134 -3.51 3.75 -9.14
N PHE A 135 -2.36 3.82 -8.46
CA PHE A 135 -1.15 3.12 -8.87
C PHE A 135 -1.31 1.59 -8.76
N LEU A 136 -1.84 1.12 -7.62
CA LEU A 136 -2.04 -0.31 -7.37
C LEU A 136 -2.93 -0.96 -8.43
N THR A 137 -3.99 -0.28 -8.88
CA THR A 137 -4.86 -0.80 -9.96
C THR A 137 -4.05 -1.07 -11.24
N ARG A 138 -3.21 -0.12 -11.66
CA ARG A 138 -2.36 -0.26 -12.86
C ARG A 138 -1.28 -1.33 -12.66
N PHE A 139 -0.69 -1.38 -11.47
CA PHE A 139 0.33 -2.36 -11.13
C PHE A 139 -0.23 -3.78 -11.15
N CYS A 140 -1.41 -4.01 -10.56
CA CYS A 140 -2.07 -5.32 -10.59
C CYS A 140 -2.46 -5.73 -12.01
N ASP A 141 -2.97 -4.81 -12.83
CA ASP A 141 -3.28 -5.08 -14.25
C ASP A 141 -2.03 -5.52 -15.03
N LEU A 142 -0.92 -4.79 -14.86
CA LEU A 142 0.36 -5.15 -15.48
C LEU A 142 0.82 -6.55 -15.07
N LEU A 143 0.81 -6.84 -13.76
CA LEU A 143 1.20 -8.15 -13.22
C LEU A 143 0.33 -9.29 -13.78
N ALA A 144 -0.98 -9.05 -13.92
CA ALA A 144 -1.92 -10.03 -14.46
C ALA A 144 -1.72 -10.26 -15.96
N ARG A 145 -1.65 -9.18 -16.77
CA ARG A 145 -1.45 -9.27 -18.23
C ARG A 145 -0.15 -9.95 -18.61
N ARG A 146 0.90 -9.75 -17.81
CA ARG A 146 2.23 -10.32 -18.03
C ARG A 146 2.40 -11.70 -17.39
N GLY A 147 1.42 -12.19 -16.62
CA GLY A 147 1.52 -13.49 -15.94
C GLY A 147 2.66 -13.55 -14.91
N LEU A 148 3.01 -12.43 -14.27
CA LEU A 148 4.19 -12.33 -13.39
C LEU A 148 3.95 -12.90 -11.99
N LEU A 149 2.70 -13.17 -11.62
CA LEU A 149 2.36 -13.77 -10.33
C LEU A 149 2.32 -15.29 -10.47
N SER A 150 3.09 -16.00 -9.64
CA SER A 150 3.02 -17.46 -9.55
C SER A 150 1.61 -17.94 -9.21
N ASP A 151 1.20 -19.06 -9.78
CA ASP A 151 -0.10 -19.70 -9.47
C ASP A 151 -0.21 -20.14 -8.01
N SER A 152 0.92 -20.39 -7.35
CA SER A 152 0.97 -20.66 -5.90
C SER A 152 0.77 -19.40 -5.04
N GLN A 153 0.89 -18.20 -5.61
CA GLN A 153 0.70 -16.94 -4.88
C GLN A 153 -0.79 -16.59 -4.74
N SER A 154 -1.35 -16.95 -3.59
CA SER A 154 -2.75 -16.63 -3.26
C SER A 154 -2.94 -15.37 -2.41
N GLY A 155 -1.89 -14.89 -1.74
CA GLY A 155 -1.96 -13.72 -0.86
C GLY A 155 -2.21 -12.43 -1.65
N PHE A 156 -3.23 -11.67 -1.23
CA PHE A 156 -3.57 -10.35 -1.81
C PHE A 156 -3.81 -10.34 -3.33
N ARG A 157 -4.13 -11.50 -3.92
CA ARG A 157 -4.44 -11.66 -5.34
C ARG A 157 -5.94 -11.79 -5.54
N GLU A 158 -6.49 -11.05 -6.49
CA GLU A 158 -7.92 -11.10 -6.79
C GLU A 158 -8.33 -12.52 -7.18
N HIS A 159 -9.51 -12.97 -6.71
CA HIS A 159 -10.04 -14.34 -6.87
C HIS A 159 -9.29 -15.46 -6.14
N PHE A 160 -8.15 -15.21 -5.51
CA PHE A 160 -7.46 -16.20 -4.68
C PHE A 160 -7.77 -15.99 -3.20
N ARG A 161 -7.88 -17.09 -2.46
CA ARG A 161 -8.13 -17.10 -1.02
C ARG A 161 -7.23 -18.13 -0.33
N LEU A 162 -7.28 -18.16 1.00
CA LEU A 162 -6.59 -19.18 1.79
C LEU A 162 -6.97 -20.60 1.35
N GLN A 163 -8.25 -20.82 1.03
CA GLN A 163 -8.76 -22.10 0.53
C GLN A 163 -8.09 -22.51 -0.78
N THR A 164 -7.88 -21.57 -1.70
CA THR A 164 -7.17 -21.82 -2.96
C THR A 164 -5.75 -22.32 -2.68
N ARG A 165 -5.03 -21.67 -1.77
CA ARG A 165 -3.67 -22.12 -1.41
C ARG A 165 -3.66 -23.50 -0.76
N LEU A 166 -4.64 -23.78 0.11
CA LEU A 166 -4.76 -25.07 0.78
C LEU A 166 -5.03 -26.20 -0.21
N LEU A 167 -5.90 -25.98 -1.19
CA LEU A 167 -6.19 -26.98 -2.23
C LEU A 167 -4.94 -27.26 -3.07
N LEU A 168 -4.26 -26.22 -3.58
CA LEU A 168 -2.99 -26.38 -4.31
C LEU A 168 -1.95 -27.16 -3.47
N PHE A 169 -1.84 -26.84 -2.18
CA PHE A 169 -0.92 -27.54 -1.29
C PHE A 169 -1.29 -29.02 -1.10
N LEU A 170 -2.58 -29.37 -1.09
CA LEU A 170 -3.02 -30.76 -0.98
C LEU A 170 -2.85 -31.54 -2.29
N GLU A 171 -2.93 -30.87 -3.44
CA GLU A 171 -2.67 -31.46 -4.76
C GLU A 171 -1.18 -31.72 -5.01
N ASP A 172 -0.29 -30.93 -4.38
CA ASP A 172 1.16 -31.06 -4.46
C ASP A 172 1.74 -32.20 -3.57
N ILE A 173 0.92 -32.82 -2.69
CA ILE A 173 1.28 -33.94 -1.78
C ILE A 173 0.96 -35.29 -2.41
#